data_AF-A0A432TB10-F1
#
_entry.id   AF-A0A432TB10-F1
#
_cell.length_a   1.000
_cell.length_b   1.000
_cell.length_c   1.000
_cell.angle_alpha   90.00
_cell.angle_beta   90.00
_cell.angle_gamma   90.00
#
_symmetry.space_group_name_H-M   'P 1'
#
loop_
_entity.id
_entity.type
_entity.pdbx_description
1 polymer ?
#
loop_
_entity_poly.entity_id
_entity_poly.type
_entity_poly.pdbx_seq_one_letter_code
_entity_poly.pdbx_strand_id
1 'polypeptide(L)' 'MALSLTANQRIALDYYIAAYGRAPAQTGLDFFGEQLDSGAMTEEQIRDYMMNNEEAQNRYPNT' A
#
# COMPACT_ATOMS: atom_id res chain seq x y z
N MET A 1 -13.24 10.43 17.51
CA MET A 1 -13.62 9.78 16.24
C MET A 1 -12.53 8.77 15.92
N ALA A 2 -12.86 7.47 15.87
CA ALA A 2 -11.92 6.49 15.33
C ALA A 2 -11.90 6.67 13.81
N LEU A 3 -10.73 6.96 13.25
CA LEU A 3 -10.54 7.03 11.81
C LEU A 3 -10.96 5.68 11.22
N SER A 4 -12.06 5.64 10.49
CA SER A 4 -12.62 4.40 9.94
C SER A 4 -12.11 4.26 8.51
N LEU A 5 -11.17 3.35 8.30
CA LEU A 5 -10.65 3.04 6.96
C LEU A 5 -11.72 2.39 6.09
N THR A 6 -11.73 2.71 4.80
CA THR A 6 -12.49 1.97 3.80
C THR A 6 -11.89 0.57 3.58
N ALA A 7 -12.57 -0.30 2.83
CA ALA A 7 -12.01 -1.60 2.45
C ALA A 7 -10.71 -1.42 1.64
N ASN A 8 -10.73 -0.54 0.65
CA ASN A 8 -9.58 -0.27 -0.21
C ASN A 8 -8.41 0.39 0.54
N GLN A 9 -8.69 1.28 1.49
CA GLN A 9 -7.65 1.82 2.37
C GLN A 9 -7.05 0.76 3.30
N ARG A 10 -7.82 -0.26 3.74
CA ARG A 10 -7.26 -1.39 4.50
C ARG A 10 -6.32 -2.23 3.64
N ILE A 11 -6.69 -2.50 2.40
CA ILE A 11 -5.83 -3.24 1.46
C ILE A 11 -4.51 -2.48 1.24
N ALA A 12 -4.58 -1.17 1.00
CA ALA A 12 -3.39 -0.34 0.88
C ALA A 12 -2.53 -0.35 2.16
N LEU A 13 -3.15 -0.29 3.33
CA LEU A 13 -2.45 -0.38 4.62
C LEU A 13 -1.70 -1.71 4.77
N ASP A 14 -2.34 -2.83 4.46
CA ASP A 14 -1.76 -4.17 4.59
C ASP A 14 -0.52 -4.32 3.69
N TYR A 15 -0.60 -3.85 2.44
CA TYR A 15 0.57 -3.84 1.55
C TYR A 15 1.68 -2.91 2.01
N TYR A 16 1.35 -1.74 2.59
CA TYR A 16 2.36 -0.86 3.17
C TYR A 16 3.10 -1.53 4.32
N ILE A 17 2.38 -2.19 5.23
CA ILE A 17 2.99 -2.90 6.35
C ILE A 17 3.85 -4.06 5.84
N ALA A 18 3.36 -4.81 4.84
CA ALA A 18 4.10 -5.91 4.24
C ALA A 18 5.39 -5.44 3.56
N ALA A 19 5.33 -4.42 2.70
CA ALA A 19 6.47 -3.93 1.95
C ALA A 19 7.45 -3.12 2.81
N TYR A 20 6.92 -2.28 3.71
CA TYR A 20 7.70 -1.25 4.39
C TYR A 20 7.83 -1.43 5.91
N GLY A 21 7.16 -2.42 6.50
CA GLY A 21 7.18 -2.67 7.94
C GLY A 21 6.63 -1.51 8.79
N ARG A 22 5.89 -0.57 8.19
CA ARG A 22 5.32 0.60 8.86
C ARG A 22 3.97 0.99 8.26
N ALA A 23 3.16 1.66 9.07
CA ALA A 23 1.97 2.33 8.56
C ALA A 23 2.36 3.53 7.67
N PRO A 24 1.63 3.77 6.57
CA PRO A 24 1.80 4.97 5.75
C PRO A 24 1.27 6.22 6.43
N ALA A 25 1.61 7.38 5.88
CA ALA A 25 0.86 8.61 6.14
C ALA A 25 -0.55 8.52 5.53
N GLN A 26 -1.50 9.30 6.07
CA GLN A 26 -2.89 9.33 5.59
C GLN A 26 -3.00 9.61 4.09
N THR A 27 -2.19 10.52 3.57
CA THR A 27 -2.16 10.87 2.14
C THR A 27 -1.82 9.68 1.24
N GLY A 28 -0.98 8.74 1.71
CA GLY A 28 -0.69 7.52 0.98
C GLY A 28 -1.90 6.57 0.97
N LEU A 29 -2.59 6.42 2.10
CA LEU A 29 -3.82 5.62 2.17
C LEU A 29 -4.90 6.17 1.26
N ASP A 30 -5.09 7.48 1.26
CA ASP A 30 -6.10 8.13 0.42
C ASP A 30 -5.78 7.93 -1.06
N PHE A 31 -4.52 8.11 -1.46
CA PHE A 31 -4.08 7.91 -2.85
C PHE A 31 -4.34 6.47 -3.33
N PHE A 32 -3.81 5.45 -2.64
CA PHE A 32 -3.97 4.06 -3.07
C PHE A 32 -5.40 3.56 -2.90
N GLY A 33 -6.13 4.06 -1.90
CA GLY A 33 -7.56 3.83 -1.77
C GLY A 33 -8.34 4.31 -2.99
N GLU A 34 -8.08 5.54 -3.45
CA GLU A 34 -8.72 6.10 -4.65
C GLU A 34 -8.35 5.34 -5.93
N GLN A 35 -7.10 4.87 -6.05
CA GLN A 35 -6.69 4.05 -7.21
C GLN A 35 -7.48 2.74 -7.29
N LEU A 36 -7.75 2.10 -6.15
CA LEU A 36 -8.59 0.90 -6.08
C LEU A 36 -10.07 1.23 -6.27
N ASP A 37 -10.57 2.30 -5.67
CA ASP A 37 -11.97 2.73 -5.79
C ASP A 37 -12.34 3.08 -7.24
N SER A 38 -11.42 3.71 -7.98
CA SER A 38 -11.60 4.06 -9.39
C SER A 38 -11.32 2.90 -10.35
N GLY A 39 -10.73 1.80 -9.87
CA GLY A 39 -10.25 0.71 -10.72
C GLY A 39 -9.05 1.09 -11.60
N ALA A 40 -8.38 2.21 -11.31
CA ALA A 40 -7.18 2.64 -12.02
C ALA A 40 -5.97 1.72 -11.73
N MET A 41 -5.93 1.11 -10.54
CA MET A 41 -5.00 0.05 -10.20
C MET A 41 -5.73 -1.13 -9.56
N THR A 42 -5.26 -2.35 -9.85
CA THR A 42 -5.65 -3.55 -9.10
C THR A 42 -4.81 -3.72 -7.83
N GLU A 43 -5.26 -4.59 -6.93
CA GLU A 43 -4.49 -4.94 -5.73
C GLU A 43 -3.10 -5.47 -6.06
N GLU A 44 -2.98 -6.30 -7.10
CA GLU A 44 -1.69 -6.85 -7.55
C GLU A 44 -0.77 -5.75 -8.07
N GLN A 45 -1.30 -4.78 -8.81
CA GLN A 45 -0.51 -3.65 -9.31
C GLN A 45 0.02 -2.78 -8.16
N ILE A 46 -0.78 -2.59 -7.11
CA ILE A 46 -0.34 -1.85 -5.92
C ILE A 46 0.74 -2.63 -5.17
N ARG A 47 0.55 -3.93 -4.96
CA ARG A 47 1.57 -4.80 -4.36
C ARG A 47 2.89 -4.72 -5.11
N ASP A 48 2.83 -4.90 -6.44
CA ASP A 48 4.02 -4.90 -7.29
C ASP A 48 4.71 -3.53 -7.29
N TYR A 49 3.92 -2.43 -7.31
CA TYR A 49 4.44 -1.07 -7.16
C TYR A 49 5.19 -0.89 -5.83
N MET A 50 4.63 -1.39 -4.71
CA MET A 50 5.24 -1.22 -3.39
C MET A 50 6.48 -2.09 -3.20
N MET A 51 6.51 -3.29 -3.78
CA MET A 51 7.63 -4.21 -3.67
C MET A 51 8.78 -3.89 -4.65
N ASN A 52 8.50 -3.16 -5.73
CA ASN A 52 9.49 -2.80 -6.76
C ASN A 52 10.09 -1.41 -6.54
N ASN A 53 10.59 -1.16 -5.33
CA ASN A 53 11.42 0.01 -5.04
C ASN A 53 12.59 -0.36 -4.14
N GLU A 54 13.57 0.56 -4.06
CA GLU A 54 14.78 0.35 -3.26
C GLU A 54 14.48 0.05 -1.80
N GLU A 55 13.45 0.66 -1.20
CA GLU A 55 13.15 0.46 0.21
C GLU A 55 12.67 -0.98 0.50
N ALA A 56 11.75 -1.49 -0.32
CA ALA A 56 11.24 -2.85 -0.20
C ALA A 56 12.33 -3.87 -0.57
N GLN A 57 13.13 -3.62 -1.61
CA GLN A 57 14.23 -4.48 -2.00
C GLN A 57 15.36 -4.52 -0.97
N ASN A 58 15.65 -3.40 -0.30
CA ASN A 58 16.62 -3.36 0.79
C ASN A 58 16.13 -4.14 2.02
N ARG A 59 14.81 -4.17 2.25
CA ARG A 59 14.21 -4.95 3.34
C ARG A 59 14.12 -6.45 3.00
N TYR A 60 13.79 -6.77 1.75
CA TYR A 60 13.65 -8.13 1.25
C TYR A 60 14.58 -8.36 0.05
N PRO A 61 15.90 -8.43 0.27
CA PRO A 61 16.84 -8.70 -0.80
C PRO A 61 16.61 -10.12 -1.34
N ASN A 62 16.52 -10.25 -2.66
CA ASN A 62 16.51 -11.54 -3.34
C ASN A 62 17.90 -12.19 -3.20
N THR A 63 18.14 -12.94 -2.12
CA THR A 63 19.35 -13.74 -1.91
C THR A 63 19.34 -15.03 -2.71
#